data_AF-A0A4R2CZM0-F1
#
_entry.id   AF-A0A4R2CZM0-F1
#
_cell.length_a   1.000
_cell.length_b   1.000
_cell.length_c   1.000
_cell.angle_alpha   90.00
_cell.angle_beta   90.00
_cell.angle_gamma   90.00
#
_symmetry.space_group_name_H-M   'P 1'
#
loop_
_entity.id
_entity.type
_entity.pdbx_description
1 polymer ?
#
loop_
_entity_poly.entity_id
_entity_poly.type
_entity_poly.pdbx_seq_one_letter_code
_entity_poly.pdbx_strand_id
1 'polypeptide(L)' 'MRIGAPKERFAGEARVALTPESAMQLQKLGHACLVEAGAGEGSGISDDAYRTAGVTVVEDAAALVAAS' A
#
# COMPACT_ATOMS: atom_id res chain seq x y z
N MET A 1 -8.57 -5.73 11.27
CA MET A 1 -8.02 -6.59 10.20
C MET A 1 -6.87 -5.85 9.53
N ARG A 2 -5.97 -6.56 8.85
CA ARG A 2 -4.89 -5.94 8.08
C ARG A 2 -5.22 -6.05 6.59
N ILE A 3 -4.95 -4.98 5.85
CA ILE A 3 -5.26 -4.85 4.43
C ILE A 3 -3.96 -4.50 3.72
N GLY A 4 -3.51 -5.39 2.82
CA GLY A 4 -2.26 -5.22 2.08
C GLY A 4 -2.50 -4.89 0.61
N ALA A 5 -1.72 -3.96 0.07
CA ALA A 5 -1.68 -3.66 -1.36
C ALA A 5 -0.30 -4.02 -1.96
N PRO A 6 -0.19 -5.12 -2.72
CA PRO A 6 1.04 -5.49 -3.41
C PRO A 6 1.28 -4.57 -4.62
N LYS A 7 2.52 -4.59 -5.12
CA LYS A 7 2.89 -3.95 -6.37
C LYS A 7 2.34 -4.74 -7.56
N GLU A 8 1.69 -4.04 -8.48
CA GLU A 8 1.24 -4.64 -9.75
C GLU A 8 2.44 -5.10 -10.59
N ARG A 9 2.29 -6.27 -11.22
CA ARG A 9 3.38 -6.90 -12.00
C ARG A 9 3.11 -6.96 -13.49
N PHE A 10 1.89 -6.64 -13.90
CA PHE A 10 1.53 -6.67 -15.32
C PHE A 10 2.25 -5.53 -16.05
N ALA A 11 2.82 -5.84 -17.22
CA ALA A 11 3.59 -4.86 -17.98
C ALA A 11 2.70 -3.68 -18.40
N GLY A 12 3.12 -2.46 -18.04
CA GLY A 12 2.36 -1.24 -18.31
C GLY A 12 1.21 -0.98 -17.35
N GLU A 13 0.96 -1.84 -16.36
CA GLU A 13 0.03 -1.54 -15.28
C GLU A 13 0.69 -0.56 -14.31
N ALA A 14 0.09 0.62 -14.20
CA ALA A 14 0.60 1.72 -13.39
C ALA A 14 -0.26 1.99 -12.14
N ARG A 15 -1.44 1.36 -12.04
CA ARG A 15 -2.39 1.55 -10.94
C ARG A 15 -1.90 0.87 -9.66
N VAL A 16 -2.47 1.28 -8.53
CA VAL A 16 -2.30 0.67 -7.22
C VAL A 16 -3.66 0.54 -6.53
N ALA A 17 -3.87 -0.56 -5.80
CA ALA A 17 -5.17 -0.88 -5.20
C ALA A 17 -5.50 -0.06 -3.94
N LEU A 18 -4.55 0.69 -3.39
CA LEU A 18 -4.70 1.46 -2.17
C LEU A 18 -4.06 2.83 -2.34
N THR A 19 -4.82 3.90 -2.15
CA THR A 19 -4.28 5.27 -2.06
C THR A 19 -4.12 5.71 -0.59
N PRO A 20 -3.25 6.70 -0.28
CA PRO A 20 -3.14 7.26 1.06
C PRO A 20 -4.49 7.72 1.65
N GLU A 21 -5.34 8.32 0.81
CA GLU A 21 -6.68 8.74 1.23
C GLU A 21 -7.58 7.55 1.60
N SER A 22 -7.65 6.53 0.74
CA SER A 22 -8.43 5.32 1.02
C SER A 22 -7.91 4.57 2.26
N ALA A 23 -6.60 4.56 2.48
CA ALA A 23 -5.99 3.96 3.65
C ALA A 23 -6.40 4.69 4.94
N MET A 24 -6.41 6.02 4.95
CA MET A 24 -6.91 6.79 6.10
C MET A 24 -8.37 6.49 6.41
N GLN A 25 -9.21 6.26 5.39
CA GLN A 25 -10.61 5.89 5.59
C GLN A 25 -10.74 4.49 6.21
N LEU A 26 -9.97 3.50 5.73
CA LEU A 26 -9.93 2.15 6.30
C LEU A 26 -9.37 2.14 7.73
N GLN A 27 -8.36 2.95 8.02
CA GLN A 27 -7.80 3.12 9.37
C GLN A 27 -8.82 3.68 10.36
N LYS A 28 -9.68 4.63 9.95
CA LYS A 28 -10.78 5.13 10.80
C LYS A 28 -11.79 4.04 11.19
N LEU A 29 -11.91 2.98 10.38
CA LEU A 29 -12.72 1.80 10.69
C LEU A 29 -11.96 0.77 11.56
N GLY A 30 -10.74 1.08 12.01
CA GLY A 30 -9.92 0.22 12.85
C GLY A 30 -9.11 -0.83 12.09
N HIS A 31 -8.83 -0.61 10.80
CA HIS A 31 -7.99 -1.50 10.01
C HIS A 31 -6.55 -1.00 9.92
N ALA A 32 -5.58 -1.92 9.90
CA ALA A 32 -4.20 -1.58 9.58
C ALA A 32 -4.00 -1.71 8.07
N CYS A 33 -3.34 -0.73 7.46
CA CYS A 33 -3.05 -0.74 6.03
C CYS A 33 -1.55 -0.95 5.81
N LEU A 34 -1.22 -1.83 4.87
CA LEU A 34 0.14 -2.13 4.45
C LEU A 34 0.24 -2.00 2.93
N VAL A 35 1.41 -1.63 2.44
CA VAL A 35 1.70 -1.51 1.01
C VAL A 35 3.10 -2.02 0.72
N GLU A 36 3.28 -2.72 -0.39
CA GLU A 36 4.60 -3.10 -0.89
C GLU A 36 5.38 -1.85 -1.35
N ALA A 37 6.68 -1.80 -1.06
CA ALA A 37 7.55 -0.71 -1.44
C ALA A 37 7.49 -0.47 -2.96
N GLY A 38 7.29 0.78 -3.36
CA GLY A 38 7.20 1.17 -4.76
C GLY A 38 5.91 0.74 -5.47
N ALA A 39 4.91 0.20 -4.77
CA ALA A 39 3.63 -0.19 -5.40
C ALA A 39 2.86 1.02 -5.97
N GLY A 40 3.01 2.20 -5.35
CA GLY A 40 2.34 3.42 -5.80
C GLY A 40 3.09 4.24 -6.84
N GLU A 41 4.35 3.92 -7.15
CA GLU A 41 5.21 4.76 -8.00
C GLU A 41 4.63 4.98 -9.40
N GLY A 42 4.09 3.93 -10.02
CA GLY A 42 3.42 4.02 -11.32
C GLY A 42 2.20 4.95 -11.30
N SER A 43 1.55 5.08 -10.14
CA SER A 43 0.41 5.97 -9.91
C SER A 43 0.81 7.36 -9.42
N GLY A 44 2.10 7.66 -9.33
CA GLY A 44 2.61 8.94 -8.81
C GLY A 44 2.52 9.09 -7.29
N ILE A 45 2.41 7.99 -6.55
CA ILE A 45 2.31 7.99 -5.08
C ILE A 45 3.61 7.40 -4.51
N SER A 46 4.39 8.23 -3.81
CA SER A 46 5.63 7.78 -3.18
C SER A 46 5.37 6.96 -1.91
N ASP A 47 6.33 6.12 -1.54
CA ASP A 47 6.33 5.41 -0.25
C ASP A 47 6.23 6.39 0.94
N ASP A 48 6.83 7.57 0.85
CA ASP A 48 6.73 8.60 1.88
C ASP A 48 5.31 9.17 2.03
N ALA A 49 4.54 9.23 0.94
CA ALA A 49 3.12 9.61 1.02
C ALA A 49 2.32 8.55 1.79
N TYR A 50 2.61 7.27 1.60
CA TYR A 50 2.01 6.18 2.39
C TYR A 50 2.41 6.25 3.86
N ARG A 51 3.70 6.44 4.16
CA ARG A 51 4.19 6.58 5.54
C ARG A 51 3.55 7.77 6.25
N THR A 52 3.42 8.90 5.55
CA THR A 52 2.76 10.12 6.07
C THR A 52 1.28 9.87 6.40
N ALA A 53 0.61 9.02 5.63
CA ALA A 53 -0.76 8.57 5.89
C ALA A 53 -0.86 7.41 6.90
N GLY A 54 0.22 7.07 7.61
CA GLY A 54 0.23 5.99 8.62
C GLY A 54 0.13 4.58 8.03
N VAL A 55 0.38 4.41 6.74
CA VAL A 55 0.43 3.10 6.08
C VAL A 55 1.81 2.49 6.30
N THR A 56 1.85 1.20 6.64
CA THR A 56 3.11 0.47 6.77
C THR A 56 3.63 0.08 5.39
N VAL A 57 4.80 0.59 5.01
CA VAL A 57 5.49 0.17 3.78
C VAL A 57 6.37 -1.03 4.08
N VAL A 58 6.17 -2.14 3.38
CA VAL A 58 6.95 -3.39 3.53
C VAL A 58 7.81 -3.65 2.29
N GLU A 59 8.91 -4.38 2.47
CA GLU A 59 9.95 -4.53 1.44
C GLU A 59 9.46 -5.21 0.15
N ASP A 60 8.67 -6.28 0.27
CA ASP A 60 8.20 -7.05 -0.87
C ASP A 60 6.82 -7.70 -0.62
N ALA A 61 6.28 -8.34 -1.66
CA ALA A 61 5.02 -9.06 -1.59
C ALA A 61 5.01 -10.21 -0.56
N ALA A 62 6.15 -10.86 -0.29
CA ALA A 62 6.22 -11.97 0.65
C ALA A 62 6.09 -11.45 2.09
N ALA A 63 6.80 -10.37 2.42
CA ALA A 63 6.68 -9.64 3.67
C ALA A 63 5.25 -9.11 3.85
N LEU A 64 4.63 -8.61 2.78
CA LEU A 64 3.24 -8.13 2.81
C LEU A 64 2.27 -9.25 3.22
N VAL A 65 2.36 -10.41 2.58
CA VAL A 65 1.48 -11.56 2.87
C VAL A 65 1.71 -12.11 4.28
N ALA A 66 2.95 -12.12 4.77
CA ALA A 66 3.24 -12.56 6.14
C ALA A 66 2.75 -11.55 7.18
N ALA A 67 2.74 -10.26 6.84
CA ALA A 67 2.38 -9.18 7.75
C ALA A 67 0.89 -8.85 7.74
N SER A 68 0.12 -9.18 6.71
CA SER A 68 -1.34 -8.95 6.62
C SER A 68 -2.15 -10.09 7.20
#